data_AF-A0A0D6LSF4-F1
#
_entry.id   AF-A0A0D6LSF4-F1
#
_cell.length_a   1.000
_cell.length_b   1.000
_cell.length_c   1.000
_cell.angle_alpha   90.00
_cell.angle_beta   90.00
_cell.angle_gamma   90.00
#
_symmetry.space_group_name_H-M   'P 1'
#
loop_
_entity.id
_entity.type
_entity.pdbx_description
1 polymer ?
#
loop_
_entity_poly.entity_id
_entity_poly.type
_entity_poly.pdbx_seq_one_letter_code
_entity_poly.pdbx_strand_id
1 'polypeptide(L)'
;MGSRVQVWSSGWVNVQASDIRLNVSGKVTALNHRPQIHLGDCSAELGTFHIELGGGMVPWLVNFFRGVISRTIKNAIRDKACEISRSVLLAEVNDHILSLPLHLPVWENFFIDYAVEKSPEFTSSYVEAEAAAELVYGAQTCPSPKIQEWTVVTSTSSLRPEIVKNRLAASVIDTENHFRQDFSDIGIFSNAFLFLFGKMFAMTTSALTRWMVAGGVPIPVFDNVTISGESEIRIFEEYIRLNTDLEFR
;
A
#
# COMPACT_ATOMS: atom_id res chain seq x y z
N MET A 1 -74.74 -21.73 7.97
CA MET A 1 -73.97 -22.05 6.76
C MET A 1 -72.67 -21.25 6.83
N GLY A 2 -71.61 -21.82 7.42
CA GLY A 2 -70.32 -21.15 7.54
C GLY A 2 -69.45 -21.47 6.34
N SER A 3 -69.27 -20.51 5.43
CA SER A 3 -68.34 -20.63 4.31
C SER A 3 -66.91 -20.57 4.86
N ARG A 4 -66.23 -21.73 4.85
CA ARG A 4 -64.78 -21.80 5.06
C ARG A 4 -64.11 -21.09 3.89
N VAL A 5 -63.56 -19.90 4.12
CA VAL A 5 -62.65 -19.27 3.16
C VAL A 5 -61.35 -20.07 3.20
N GLN A 6 -61.10 -20.89 2.18
CA GLN A 6 -59.79 -21.49 1.98
C GLN A 6 -58.82 -20.40 1.55
N VAL A 7 -57.94 -20.00 2.47
CA VAL A 7 -56.84 -19.07 2.17
C VAL A 7 -55.58 -19.90 1.92
N TRP A 8 -55.47 -20.45 0.72
CA TRP A 8 -54.16 -20.76 0.15
C TRP A 8 -54.06 -19.95 -1.13
N SER A 9 -53.34 -18.84 -1.04
CA SER A 9 -53.10 -17.95 -2.16
C SER A 9 -51.60 -17.89 -2.39
N SER A 10 -51.15 -18.59 -3.42
CA SER A 10 -49.83 -18.35 -4.01
C SER A 10 -49.89 -17.06 -4.82
N GLY A 11 -48.86 -16.24 -4.71
CA GLY A 11 -48.72 -15.03 -5.50
C GLY A 11 -47.27 -14.65 -5.68
N TRP A 12 -47.05 -13.54 -6.36
CA TRP A 12 -45.73 -13.00 -6.66
C TRP A 12 -45.62 -11.58 -6.14
N VAL A 13 -44.39 -11.20 -5.84
CA VAL A 13 -44.02 -9.87 -5.38
C VAL A 13 -42.94 -9.36 -6.30
N ASN A 14 -43.16 -8.20 -6.91
CA ASN A 14 -42.14 -7.47 -7.65
C ASN A 14 -41.75 -6.23 -6.84
N VAL A 15 -40.47 -6.09 -6.53
CA VAL A 15 -39.94 -4.97 -5.75
C VAL A 15 -38.92 -4.23 -6.59
N GLN A 16 -39.16 -2.94 -6.81
CA GLN A 16 -38.23 -2.07 -7.50
C GLN A 16 -37.77 -0.96 -6.55
N ALA A 17 -36.46 -0.88 -6.34
CA ALA A 17 -35.81 0.18 -5.59
C ALA A 17 -34.86 0.95 -6.51
N SER A 18 -34.90 2.28 -6.47
CA SER A 18 -34.03 3.13 -7.28
C SER A 18 -33.49 4.31 -6.48
N ASP A 19 -32.40 4.92 -6.96
CA ASP A 19 -31.67 6.00 -6.29
C ASP A 19 -31.22 5.59 -4.87
N ILE A 20 -30.42 4.51 -4.82
CA ILE A 20 -29.79 4.03 -3.59
C ILE A 20 -28.53 4.84 -3.40
N ARG A 21 -28.48 5.63 -2.33
CA ARG A 21 -27.32 6.45 -1.98
C ARG A 21 -26.70 5.90 -0.73
N LEU A 22 -25.45 5.50 -0.83
CA LEU A 22 -24.69 4.95 0.29
C LEU A 22 -23.62 5.95 0.68
N ASN A 23 -23.62 6.37 1.94
CA ASN A 23 -22.59 7.20 2.53
C ASN A 23 -21.91 6.39 3.64
N VAL A 24 -20.63 6.09 3.44
CA VAL A 24 -19.81 5.32 4.37
C VAL A 24 -18.60 6.17 4.72
N SER A 25 -18.40 6.39 6.01
CA SER A 25 -17.15 6.96 6.51
C SER A 25 -16.22 5.84 6.96
N GLY A 26 -14.92 6.08 6.85
CA GLY A 26 -13.89 5.19 7.35
C GLY A 26 -12.70 5.98 7.87
N LYS A 27 -11.96 5.39 8.80
CA LYS A 27 -10.63 5.86 9.21
C LYS A 27 -9.59 4.81 8.86
N VAL A 28 -8.37 5.26 8.66
CA VAL A 28 -7.19 4.39 8.58
C VAL A 28 -6.39 4.57 9.85
N THR A 29 -5.99 3.47 10.49
CA THR A 29 -5.13 3.49 11.67
C THR A 29 -3.96 2.55 11.52
N ALA A 30 -2.85 2.90 12.14
CA ALA A 30 -1.71 2.00 12.28
C ALA A 30 -2.00 0.96 13.38
N LEU A 31 -2.00 -0.32 13.04
CA LEU A 31 -2.08 -1.43 13.98
C LEU A 31 -1.09 -2.53 13.56
N ASN A 32 -0.26 -2.98 14.51
CA ASN A 32 0.80 -3.98 14.27
C ASN A 32 1.74 -3.60 13.12
N HIS A 33 2.21 -2.34 13.12
CA HIS A 33 3.10 -1.77 12.09
C HIS A 33 2.52 -1.74 10.66
N ARG A 34 1.19 -1.90 10.53
CA ARG A 34 0.47 -1.94 9.26
C ARG A 34 -0.71 -0.97 9.28
N PRO A 35 -1.08 -0.35 8.14
CA PRO A 35 -2.34 0.37 8.07
C PRO A 35 -3.52 -0.61 8.18
N GLN A 36 -4.61 -0.18 8.80
CA GLN A 36 -5.87 -0.91 8.85
C GLN A 36 -7.01 0.07 8.67
N ILE A 37 -7.99 -0.32 7.85
CA ILE A 37 -9.19 0.45 7.63
C ILE A 37 -10.25 0.00 8.64
N HIS A 38 -10.84 0.98 9.32
CA HIS A 38 -12.04 0.80 10.11
C HIS A 38 -13.14 1.66 9.53
N LEU A 39 -14.29 1.06 9.26
CA LEU A 39 -15.46 1.80 8.82
C LEU A 39 -16.18 2.37 10.05
N GLY A 40 -16.54 3.64 9.96
CA GLY A 40 -17.32 4.36 10.96
C GLY A 40 -18.81 4.30 10.64
N ASP A 41 -19.40 5.49 10.57
CA ASP A 41 -20.81 5.65 10.27
C ASP A 41 -21.14 5.26 8.84
N CYS A 42 -22.27 4.57 8.70
CA CYS A 42 -22.86 4.24 7.42
C CYS A 42 -24.32 4.70 7.41
N SER A 43 -24.70 5.46 6.39
CA SER A 43 -26.08 5.77 6.08
C SER A 43 -26.41 5.35 4.66
N ALA A 44 -27.53 4.65 4.51
CA ALA A 44 -28.08 4.27 3.22
C ALA A 44 -29.44 4.95 3.06
N GLU A 45 -29.61 5.63 1.93
CA GLU A 45 -30.86 6.27 1.54
C GLU A 45 -31.44 5.59 0.31
N LEU A 46 -32.77 5.55 0.26
CA LEU A 46 -33.55 4.93 -0.81
C LEU A 46 -34.51 6.00 -1.32
N GLY A 47 -34.31 6.47 -2.55
CA GLY A 47 -35.18 7.45 -3.18
C GLY A 47 -36.57 6.90 -3.46
N THR A 48 -36.69 6.04 -4.47
CA THR A 48 -37.98 5.43 -4.86
C THR A 48 -38.02 3.95 -4.53
N PHE A 49 -39.21 3.49 -4.12
CA PHE A 49 -39.44 2.11 -3.75
C PHE A 49 -40.86 1.73 -4.09
N HIS A 50 -41.00 0.83 -5.06
CA HIS A 50 -42.27 0.35 -5.57
C HIS A 50 -42.39 -1.14 -5.28
N ILE A 51 -43.54 -1.53 -4.73
CA ILE A 51 -43.91 -2.94 -4.59
C ILE A 51 -45.19 -3.16 -5.38
N GLU A 52 -45.15 -4.14 -6.26
CA GLU A 52 -46.28 -4.73 -6.95
C GLU A 52 -46.50 -6.14 -6.40
N LEU A 53 -47.75 -6.45 -6.07
CA LEU A 53 -48.16 -7.70 -5.47
C LEU A 53 -49.28 -8.27 -6.35
N GLY A 54 -49.07 -9.47 -6.88
CA GLY A 54 -50.02 -10.16 -7.74
C GLY A 54 -50.28 -11.60 -7.30
N GLY A 55 -51.33 -12.21 -7.82
CA GLY A 55 -51.80 -13.55 -7.44
C GLY A 55 -53.20 -13.54 -6.83
N GLY A 56 -53.69 -14.67 -6.33
CA GLY A 56 -55.05 -14.84 -5.79
C GLY A 56 -55.31 -14.12 -4.46
N MET A 57 -54.57 -13.06 -4.15
CA MET A 57 -54.66 -12.31 -2.89
C MET A 57 -55.72 -11.21 -3.01
N VAL A 58 -56.42 -10.90 -1.91
CA VAL A 58 -57.48 -9.89 -1.93
C VAL A 58 -56.86 -8.49 -1.99
N PRO A 59 -57.14 -7.66 -3.04
CA PRO A 59 -56.44 -6.39 -3.26
C PRO A 59 -56.52 -5.38 -2.09
N TRP A 60 -57.61 -5.41 -1.30
CA TRP A 60 -57.77 -4.51 -0.14
C TRP A 60 -56.77 -4.81 0.98
N LEU A 61 -56.46 -6.09 1.23
CA LEU A 61 -55.56 -6.53 2.29
C LEU A 61 -54.12 -6.13 2.00
N VAL A 62 -53.74 -6.22 0.72
CA VAL A 62 -52.44 -5.78 0.21
C VAL A 62 -52.26 -4.26 0.36
N ASN A 63 -53.27 -3.47 -0.02
CA ASN A 63 -53.21 -2.01 0.13
C ASN A 63 -53.16 -1.57 1.60
N PHE A 64 -53.79 -2.31 2.51
CA PHE A 64 -53.77 -2.02 3.95
C PHE A 64 -52.36 -2.13 4.55
N PHE A 65 -51.59 -3.16 4.17
CA PHE A 65 -50.23 -3.37 4.68
C PHE A 65 -49.14 -2.70 3.85
N ARG A 66 -49.46 -2.12 2.68
CA ARG A 66 -48.46 -1.55 1.75
C ARG A 66 -47.55 -0.52 2.42
N GLY A 67 -48.08 0.34 3.29
CA GLY A 67 -47.29 1.33 4.02
C GLY A 67 -46.33 0.70 5.04
N VAL A 68 -46.77 -0.33 5.76
CA VAL A 68 -45.96 -1.05 6.75
C VAL A 68 -44.87 -1.86 6.06
N ILE A 69 -45.25 -2.67 5.08
CA ILE A 69 -44.33 -3.50 4.28
C ILE A 69 -43.27 -2.62 3.60
N SER A 70 -43.69 -1.48 3.04
CA SER A 70 -42.76 -0.54 2.39
C SER A 70 -41.72 0.01 3.35
N ARG A 71 -42.12 0.43 4.56
CA ARG A 71 -41.18 0.92 5.57
C ARG A 71 -40.23 -0.17 6.06
N THR A 72 -40.77 -1.36 6.36
CA THR A 72 -39.97 -2.48 6.86
C THR A 72 -38.94 -2.93 5.82
N ILE A 73 -39.33 -3.09 4.56
CA ILE A 73 -38.40 -3.50 3.50
C ILE A 73 -37.37 -2.40 3.22
N LYS A 74 -37.78 -1.12 3.21
CA LYS A 74 -36.81 -0.01 3.09
C LYS A 74 -35.76 -0.05 4.19
N ASN A 75 -36.16 -0.20 5.44
CA ASN A 75 -35.20 -0.25 6.56
C ASN A 75 -34.29 -1.48 6.45
N ALA A 76 -34.84 -2.64 6.13
CA ALA A 76 -34.05 -3.85 5.92
C ALA A 76 -33.03 -3.71 4.78
N ILE A 77 -33.39 -3.06 3.67
CA ILE A 77 -32.47 -2.79 2.56
C ILE A 77 -31.35 -1.83 3.02
N ARG A 78 -31.67 -0.79 3.78
CA ARG A 78 -30.67 0.16 4.30
C ARG A 78 -29.67 -0.53 5.22
N ASP A 79 -30.18 -1.31 6.17
CA ASP A 79 -29.36 -2.02 7.13
C ASP A 79 -28.46 -3.05 6.42
N LYS A 80 -29.03 -3.82 5.48
CA LYS A 80 -28.26 -4.81 4.71
C LYS A 80 -27.26 -4.17 3.75
N ALA A 81 -27.57 -3.03 3.14
CA ALA A 81 -26.61 -2.29 2.33
C ALA A 81 -25.38 -1.87 3.15
N CYS A 82 -25.60 -1.33 4.36
CA CYS A 82 -24.52 -0.97 5.26
C CYS A 82 -23.74 -2.19 5.77
N GLU A 83 -24.41 -3.29 6.09
CA GLU A 83 -23.79 -4.53 6.55
C GLU A 83 -22.88 -5.14 5.48
N ILE A 84 -23.40 -5.31 4.25
CA ILE A 84 -22.64 -5.86 3.11
C ILE A 84 -21.47 -4.97 2.76
N SER A 85 -21.69 -3.65 2.70
CA SER A 85 -20.62 -2.69 2.41
C SER A 85 -19.52 -2.79 3.46
N ARG A 86 -19.88 -2.94 4.74
CA ARG A 86 -18.90 -3.14 5.80
C ARG A 86 -18.11 -4.42 5.63
N SER A 87 -18.78 -5.55 5.41
CA SER A 87 -18.08 -6.84 5.31
C SER A 87 -17.18 -6.93 4.08
N VAL A 88 -17.64 -6.45 2.92
CA VAL A 88 -16.87 -6.54 1.67
C VAL A 88 -15.69 -5.58 1.70
N LEU A 89 -15.94 -4.29 2.01
CA LEU A 89 -14.88 -3.28 2.00
C LEU A 89 -13.84 -3.55 3.10
N LEU A 90 -14.24 -3.99 4.30
CA LEU A 90 -13.27 -4.28 5.36
C LEU A 90 -12.48 -5.55 5.08
N ALA A 91 -13.13 -6.63 4.61
CA ALA A 91 -12.43 -7.88 4.40
C ALA A 91 -11.43 -7.77 3.25
N GLU A 92 -11.88 -7.26 2.09
CA GLU A 92 -11.06 -7.23 0.89
C GLU A 92 -9.93 -6.19 1.00
N VAL A 93 -10.23 -5.00 1.51
CA VAL A 93 -9.20 -3.95 1.62
C VAL A 93 -8.21 -4.24 2.74
N ASN A 94 -8.64 -4.74 3.91
CA ASN A 94 -7.69 -5.09 4.96
C ASN A 94 -6.86 -6.32 4.56
N ASP A 95 -7.41 -7.30 3.85
CA ASP A 95 -6.61 -8.43 3.35
C ASP A 95 -5.48 -7.96 2.42
N HIS A 96 -5.79 -7.05 1.49
CA HIS A 96 -4.79 -6.43 0.63
C HIS A 96 -3.77 -5.56 1.39
N ILE A 97 -4.18 -4.81 2.40
CA ILE A 97 -3.23 -4.01 3.21
C ILE A 97 -2.33 -4.91 4.07
N LEU A 98 -2.87 -6.01 4.59
CA LEU A 98 -2.10 -6.99 5.37
C LEU A 98 -1.11 -7.77 4.50
N SER A 99 -1.35 -7.90 3.20
CA SER A 99 -0.46 -8.60 2.27
C SER A 99 0.84 -7.84 1.98
N LEU A 100 0.92 -6.53 2.30
CA LEU A 100 2.14 -5.76 2.11
C LEU A 100 3.31 -6.38 2.91
N PRO A 101 4.46 -6.65 2.31
CA PRO A 101 5.60 -7.19 3.06
C PRO A 101 6.19 -6.13 3.99
N LEU A 102 6.37 -6.44 5.27
CA LEU A 102 7.12 -5.58 6.21
C LEU A 102 8.62 -5.82 6.12
N HIS A 103 9.05 -6.94 5.54
CA HIS A 103 10.45 -7.32 5.39
C HIS A 103 10.70 -7.66 3.93
N LEU A 104 11.37 -6.75 3.22
CA LEU A 104 11.56 -6.84 1.78
C LEU A 104 13.01 -7.21 1.45
N PRO A 105 13.26 -8.34 0.75
CA PRO A 105 14.60 -8.67 0.30
C PRO A 105 15.03 -7.71 -0.80
N VAL A 106 16.20 -7.10 -0.63
CA VAL A 106 16.81 -6.21 -1.63
C VAL A 106 17.89 -6.96 -2.40
N TRP A 107 18.82 -7.58 -1.67
CA TRP A 107 19.96 -8.36 -2.17
C TRP A 107 20.29 -9.52 -1.22
N GLU A 108 21.40 -10.23 -1.47
CA GLU A 108 21.86 -11.33 -0.64
C GLU A 108 22.16 -10.85 0.80
N ASN A 109 21.36 -11.34 1.76
CA ASN A 109 21.37 -10.97 3.18
C ASN A 109 21.03 -9.51 3.50
N PHE A 110 20.57 -8.70 2.53
CA PHE A 110 20.10 -7.33 2.77
C PHE A 110 18.59 -7.23 2.62
N PHE A 111 17.96 -6.66 3.64
CA PHE A 111 16.52 -6.51 3.73
C PHE A 111 16.16 -5.07 4.10
N ILE A 112 14.96 -4.63 3.74
CA ILE A 112 14.39 -3.40 4.26
C ILE A 112 13.17 -3.73 5.10
N ASP A 113 13.22 -3.28 6.34
CA ASP A 113 12.11 -3.36 7.28
C ASP A 113 11.27 -2.09 7.19
N TYR A 114 10.02 -2.26 6.78
CA TYR A 114 9.03 -1.20 6.73
C TYR A 114 8.08 -1.32 7.91
N ALA A 115 7.78 -0.19 8.57
CA ALA A 115 6.83 -0.15 9.66
C ALA A 115 6.03 1.14 9.66
N VAL A 116 4.70 1.04 9.68
CA VAL A 116 3.82 2.19 9.89
C VAL A 116 3.58 2.35 11.38
N GLU A 117 4.25 3.31 12.00
CA GLU A 117 4.15 3.55 13.46
C GLU A 117 3.02 4.53 13.80
N LYS A 118 2.76 5.48 12.91
CA LYS A 118 1.79 6.57 13.11
C LYS A 118 0.61 6.38 12.16
N SER A 119 -0.59 6.66 12.67
CA SER A 119 -1.79 6.62 11.83
C SER A 119 -1.76 7.76 10.80
N PRO A 120 -2.26 7.55 9.57
CA PRO A 120 -2.25 8.58 8.54
C PRO A 120 -3.01 9.84 8.96
N GLU A 121 -2.50 11.00 8.53
CA GLU A 121 -3.14 12.30 8.72
C GLU A 121 -4.01 12.64 7.52
N PHE A 122 -5.28 12.96 7.78
CA PHE A 122 -6.26 13.30 6.74
C PHE A 122 -6.48 14.80 6.73
N THR A 123 -6.19 15.44 5.60
CA THR A 123 -6.51 16.85 5.36
C THR A 123 -7.64 16.96 4.34
N SER A 124 -8.08 18.19 4.03
CA SER A 124 -9.10 18.43 3.01
C SER A 124 -8.62 18.14 1.58
N SER A 125 -7.31 18.01 1.34
CA SER A 125 -6.73 17.86 -0.01
C SER A 125 -5.83 16.65 -0.18
N TYR A 126 -5.27 16.09 0.89
CA TYR A 126 -4.39 14.93 0.82
C TYR A 126 -4.47 14.08 2.08
N VAL A 127 -4.03 12.82 1.93
CA VAL A 127 -3.79 11.88 3.02
C VAL A 127 -2.29 11.67 3.11
N GLU A 128 -1.72 11.86 4.29
CA GLU A 128 -0.30 11.70 4.55
C GLU A 128 -0.08 10.49 5.46
N ALA A 129 0.79 9.58 5.05
CA ALA A 129 1.15 8.41 5.84
C ALA A 129 2.67 8.38 6.01
N GLU A 130 3.11 8.21 7.25
CA GLU A 130 4.52 8.11 7.61
C GLU A 130 4.86 6.66 7.94
N ALA A 131 5.96 6.16 7.38
CA ALA A 131 6.48 4.82 7.65
C ALA A 131 8.00 4.88 7.87
N ALA A 132 8.47 4.12 8.84
CA ALA A 132 9.90 3.84 9.00
C ALA A 132 10.33 2.84 7.93
N ALA A 133 11.55 3.03 7.41
CA ALA A 133 12.21 2.12 6.48
C ALA A 133 13.67 1.96 6.89
N GLU A 134 14.03 0.80 7.43
CA GLU A 134 15.37 0.52 7.94
C GLU A 134 16.07 -0.58 7.13
N LEU A 135 17.33 -0.35 6.78
CA LEU A 135 18.15 -1.36 6.10
C LEU A 135 18.76 -2.33 7.13
N VAL A 136 18.47 -3.61 6.98
CA VAL A 136 18.90 -4.69 7.88
C VAL A 136 19.81 -5.67 7.14
N TYR A 137 20.85 -6.15 7.82
CA TYR A 137 21.77 -7.16 7.31
C TYR A 137 21.69 -8.46 8.13
N GLY A 138 21.36 -9.57 7.45
CA GLY A 138 21.18 -10.87 8.10
C GLY A 138 20.07 -10.86 9.16
N ALA A 139 20.30 -11.51 10.29
CA ALA A 139 19.36 -11.60 11.42
C ALA A 139 19.62 -10.54 12.53
N GLN A 140 20.44 -9.52 12.26
CA GLN A 140 20.84 -8.55 13.28
C GLN A 140 19.96 -7.30 13.25
N THR A 141 19.30 -6.99 14.38
CA THR A 141 18.81 -5.64 14.69
C THR A 141 19.94 -4.90 15.42
N CYS A 142 20.55 -3.89 14.77
CA CYS A 142 21.79 -3.21 15.17
C CYS A 142 21.89 -2.84 16.67
N PRO A 143 23.11 -2.92 17.25
CA PRO A 143 24.04 -1.80 17.15
C PRO A 143 25.42 -2.24 16.64
N SER A 144 25.88 -1.58 15.56
CA SER A 144 27.19 -1.83 14.97
C SER A 144 28.32 -1.52 15.97
N PRO A 145 29.25 -2.45 16.25
CA PRO A 145 30.47 -2.12 16.99
C PRO A 145 31.35 -1.20 16.15
N LYS A 146 32.00 -0.22 16.79
CA LYS A 146 33.00 0.64 16.17
C LYS A 146 34.02 -0.21 15.42
N ILE A 147 34.02 -0.11 14.10
CA ILE A 147 35.00 -0.76 13.22
C ILE A 147 36.38 -0.18 13.59
N GLN A 148 37.35 -1.06 13.84
CA GLN A 148 38.75 -0.68 14.07
C GLN A 148 39.32 0.04 12.83
N GLU A 149 40.14 1.06 13.06
CA GLU A 149 40.71 1.92 12.01
C GLU A 149 41.59 1.10 11.05
N TRP A 150 41.15 0.96 9.78
CA TRP A 150 41.85 0.27 8.69
C TRP A 150 42.24 1.25 7.58
N THR A 151 43.04 0.80 6.60
CA THR A 151 43.29 1.57 5.37
C THR A 151 41.96 1.88 4.67
N VAL A 152 41.60 3.16 4.59
CA VAL A 152 40.33 3.61 4.04
C VAL A 152 40.48 3.91 2.55
N VAL A 153 39.65 3.26 1.74
CA VAL A 153 39.42 3.68 0.35
C VAL A 153 38.06 4.35 0.28
N THR A 154 38.05 5.63 -0.10
CA THR A 154 36.81 6.38 -0.29
C THR A 154 36.52 6.46 -1.78
N SER A 155 35.40 5.85 -2.20
CA SER A 155 34.87 5.93 -3.55
C SER A 155 33.59 6.75 -3.51
N THR A 156 33.57 7.86 -4.26
CA THR A 156 32.40 8.73 -4.39
C THR A 156 31.83 8.54 -5.78
N SER A 157 30.59 8.04 -5.86
CA SER A 157 29.90 7.85 -7.14
C SER A 157 28.73 8.82 -7.28
N SER A 158 28.65 9.48 -8.43
CA SER A 158 27.49 10.30 -8.81
C SER A 158 26.44 9.41 -9.47
N LEU A 159 25.24 9.36 -8.91
CA LEU A 159 24.15 8.50 -9.35
C LEU A 159 23.03 9.32 -10.01
N ARG A 160 22.44 8.77 -11.08
CA ARG A 160 21.20 9.26 -11.67
C ARG A 160 20.06 8.31 -11.30
N PRO A 161 19.13 8.70 -10.42
CA PRO A 161 18.01 7.85 -10.04
C PRO A 161 17.03 7.68 -11.20
N GLU A 162 16.45 6.48 -11.31
CA GLU A 162 15.51 6.07 -12.35
C GLU A 162 14.44 5.14 -11.75
N ILE A 163 13.19 5.23 -12.19
CA ILE A 163 12.14 4.29 -11.79
C ILE A 163 12.10 3.17 -12.84
N VAL A 164 12.36 1.94 -12.41
CA VAL A 164 12.32 0.76 -13.27
C VAL A 164 11.31 -0.22 -12.70
N LYS A 165 10.14 -0.30 -13.33
CA LYS A 165 8.96 -1.03 -12.81
C LYS A 165 8.55 -0.47 -11.44
N ASN A 166 8.53 -1.30 -10.40
CA ASN A 166 8.20 -0.92 -9.03
C ASN A 166 9.47 -0.80 -8.15
N ARG A 167 10.61 -0.47 -8.74
CA ARG A 167 11.89 -0.28 -8.03
C ARG A 167 12.48 1.09 -8.32
N LEU A 168 13.06 1.69 -7.30
CA LEU A 168 13.93 2.85 -7.42
C LEU A 168 15.35 2.36 -7.73
N ALA A 169 15.74 2.43 -8.99
CA ALA A 169 17.07 2.11 -9.47
C ALA A 169 17.88 3.39 -9.68
N ALA A 170 19.14 3.25 -10.05
CA ALA A 170 19.94 4.36 -10.55
C ALA A 170 20.98 3.89 -11.57
N SER A 171 21.44 4.80 -12.40
CA SER A 171 22.60 4.62 -13.28
C SER A 171 23.79 5.42 -12.73
N VAL A 172 25.00 4.84 -12.78
CA VAL A 172 26.22 5.55 -12.34
C VAL A 172 26.67 6.48 -13.45
N ILE A 173 26.71 7.79 -13.18
CA ILE A 173 27.21 8.80 -14.13
C ILE A 173 28.72 8.85 -14.10
N ASP A 174 29.28 9.03 -12.90
CA ASP A 174 30.71 9.22 -12.68
C ASP A 174 31.15 8.59 -11.36
N THR A 175 32.43 8.29 -11.23
CA THR A 175 33.01 7.72 -10.00
C THR A 175 34.41 8.26 -9.78
N GLU A 176 34.55 9.04 -8.72
CA GLU A 176 35.81 9.56 -8.22
C GLU A 176 36.32 8.65 -7.10
N ASN A 177 37.59 8.26 -7.17
CA ASN A 177 38.20 7.40 -6.17
C ASN A 177 39.37 8.13 -5.53
N HIS A 178 39.31 8.29 -4.21
CA HIS A 178 40.40 8.86 -3.43
C HIS A 178 41.02 7.79 -2.54
N PHE A 179 42.31 7.60 -2.73
CA PHE A 179 43.12 6.65 -1.96
C PHE A 179 43.93 7.43 -0.94
N ARG A 180 43.72 7.12 0.34
CA ARG A 180 44.54 7.63 1.43
C ARG A 180 45.02 6.47 2.27
N GLN A 181 46.32 6.40 2.50
CA GLN A 181 46.87 5.50 3.50
C GLN A 181 46.78 6.20 4.86
N ASP A 182 45.91 5.72 5.74
CA ASP A 182 45.84 6.22 7.12
C ASP A 182 46.81 5.43 8.03
N PHE A 183 46.85 4.09 7.97
CA PHE A 183 47.78 3.23 8.74
C PHE A 183 48.26 1.99 7.95
N SER A 184 49.44 1.45 8.33
CA SER A 184 49.98 0.16 7.83
C SER A 184 50.90 -0.50 8.86
N ASP A 185 50.55 -1.73 9.27
CA ASP A 185 51.33 -2.55 10.21
C ASP A 185 52.55 -3.23 9.57
N ILE A 186 52.64 -3.20 8.24
CA ILE A 186 53.69 -3.87 7.47
C ILE A 186 54.66 -2.88 6.80
N GLY A 187 54.61 -1.61 7.20
CA GLY A 187 55.49 -0.55 6.72
C GLY A 187 54.94 0.25 5.54
N ILE A 188 55.80 1.06 4.93
CA ILE A 188 55.43 2.01 3.87
C ILE A 188 55.32 1.26 2.54
N PHE A 189 54.14 1.28 1.93
CA PHE A 189 53.93 0.73 0.59
C PHE A 189 54.55 1.62 -0.48
N SER A 190 55.02 1.01 -1.58
CA SER A 190 55.46 1.79 -2.72
C SER A 190 54.27 2.50 -3.40
N ASN A 191 54.48 3.72 -3.88
CA ASN A 191 53.46 4.48 -4.61
C ASN A 191 52.92 3.70 -5.83
N ALA A 192 53.78 2.91 -6.49
CA ALA A 192 53.39 2.08 -7.62
C ALA A 192 52.42 0.96 -7.22
N PHE A 193 52.66 0.30 -6.08
CA PHE A 193 51.76 -0.72 -5.56
C PHE A 193 50.42 -0.12 -5.13
N LEU A 194 50.42 1.00 -4.39
CA LEU A 194 49.20 1.70 -3.98
C LEU A 194 48.37 2.15 -5.18
N PHE A 195 49.02 2.63 -6.23
CA PHE A 195 48.34 3.03 -7.46
C PHE A 195 47.69 1.85 -8.20
N LEU A 196 48.41 0.73 -8.35
CA LEU A 196 47.89 -0.49 -9.00
C LEU A 196 46.76 -1.12 -8.20
N PHE A 197 46.97 -1.27 -6.89
CA PHE A 197 45.95 -1.78 -5.97
C PHE A 197 44.72 -0.87 -5.98
N GLY A 198 44.93 0.44 -5.92
CA GLY A 198 43.84 1.40 -5.96
C GLY A 198 43.03 1.32 -7.26
N LYS A 199 43.69 1.18 -8.42
CA LYS A 199 42.98 0.98 -9.69
C LYS A 199 42.15 -0.30 -9.72
N MET A 200 42.69 -1.41 -9.23
CA MET A 200 41.96 -2.67 -9.17
C MET A 200 40.75 -2.56 -8.24
N PHE A 201 40.95 -1.97 -7.05
CA PHE A 201 39.87 -1.75 -6.09
C PHE A 201 38.78 -0.84 -6.66
N ALA A 202 39.15 0.31 -7.24
CA ALA A 202 38.24 1.23 -7.92
C ALA A 202 37.43 0.56 -9.03
N MET A 203 38.06 -0.31 -9.82
CA MET A 203 37.38 -1.07 -10.86
C MET A 203 36.33 -2.02 -10.26
N THR A 204 36.72 -2.78 -9.24
CA THR A 204 35.81 -3.71 -8.55
C THR A 204 34.66 -3.00 -7.83
N THR A 205 34.93 -1.90 -7.12
CA THR A 205 33.88 -1.13 -6.43
C THR A 205 32.95 -0.50 -7.44
N SER A 206 33.45 0.08 -8.52
CA SER A 206 32.57 0.67 -9.54
C SER A 206 31.65 -0.37 -10.21
N ALA A 207 32.14 -1.60 -10.41
CA ALA A 207 31.33 -2.69 -10.96
C ALA A 207 30.26 -3.14 -9.96
N LEU A 208 30.62 -3.25 -8.68
CA LEU A 208 29.70 -3.61 -7.59
C LEU A 208 28.65 -2.51 -7.38
N THR A 209 29.04 -1.24 -7.30
CA THR A 209 28.14 -0.09 -7.20
C THR A 209 27.15 -0.10 -8.36
N ARG A 210 27.63 -0.22 -9.61
CA ARG A 210 26.76 -0.31 -10.80
C ARG A 210 25.74 -1.44 -10.71
N TRP A 211 26.18 -2.63 -10.26
CA TRP A 211 25.29 -3.77 -10.09
C TRP A 211 24.23 -3.53 -9.01
N MET A 212 24.63 -2.98 -7.86
CA MET A 212 23.69 -2.66 -6.76
C MET A 212 22.66 -1.62 -7.18
N VAL A 213 23.10 -0.50 -7.75
CA VAL A 213 22.20 0.60 -8.14
C VAL A 213 21.29 0.24 -9.30
N ALA A 214 21.76 -0.60 -10.24
CA ALA A 214 20.91 -1.14 -11.30
C ALA A 214 19.88 -2.14 -10.77
N GLY A 215 20.23 -2.91 -9.73
CA GLY A 215 19.27 -3.75 -9.01
C GLY A 215 18.17 -2.91 -8.38
N GLY A 216 18.54 -1.81 -7.73
CA GLY A 216 17.60 -0.85 -7.15
C GLY A 216 16.87 -1.38 -5.90
N VAL A 217 16.16 -0.47 -5.25
CA VAL A 217 15.40 -0.70 -4.03
C VAL A 217 13.92 -0.88 -4.37
N PRO A 218 13.24 -1.94 -3.87
CA PRO A 218 11.81 -2.11 -4.11
C PRO A 218 11.00 -0.98 -3.46
N ILE A 219 10.03 -0.45 -4.19
CA ILE A 219 9.05 0.51 -3.66
C ILE A 219 7.86 -0.29 -3.12
N PRO A 220 7.39 -0.05 -1.88
CA PRO A 220 6.28 -0.81 -1.30
C PRO A 220 4.96 -0.41 -1.97
N VAL A 221 4.59 -1.15 -3.03
CA VAL A 221 3.31 -1.05 -3.73
C VAL A 221 2.60 -2.40 -3.73
N PHE A 222 1.28 -2.39 -3.89
CA PHE A 222 0.48 -3.62 -3.98
C PHE A 222 0.78 -4.40 -5.27
N ASP A 223 0.58 -5.72 -5.24
CA ASP A 223 0.91 -6.62 -6.36
C ASP A 223 0.20 -6.25 -7.68
N ASN A 224 -1.01 -5.71 -7.62
CA ASN A 224 -1.80 -5.29 -8.78
C ASN A 224 -1.63 -3.80 -9.13
N VAL A 225 -0.64 -3.12 -8.53
CA VAL A 225 -0.36 -1.70 -8.75
C VAL A 225 0.99 -1.53 -9.42
N THR A 226 1.01 -0.77 -10.52
CA THR A 226 2.23 -0.39 -11.23
C THR A 226 2.40 1.11 -11.26
N ILE A 227 3.66 1.56 -11.23
CA ILE A 227 4.01 2.97 -11.34
C ILE A 227 3.95 3.40 -12.81
N SER A 228 3.24 4.49 -13.10
CA SER A 228 3.11 5.08 -14.44
C SER A 228 4.44 5.63 -14.96
N GLY A 229 4.62 5.63 -16.28
CA GLY A 229 5.77 6.20 -16.96
C GLY A 229 5.88 7.74 -16.90
N GLU A 230 4.81 8.43 -16.49
CA GLU A 230 4.80 9.90 -16.32
C GLU A 230 5.39 10.36 -14.97
N SER A 231 5.88 9.40 -14.16
CA SER A 231 6.44 9.66 -12.84
C SER A 231 7.71 10.53 -12.88
N GLU A 232 7.84 11.41 -11.89
CA GLU A 232 8.96 12.35 -11.76
C GLU A 232 9.77 12.05 -10.49
N ILE A 233 11.11 12.10 -10.60
CA ILE A 233 12.03 12.04 -9.47
C ILE A 233 12.62 13.43 -9.23
N ARG A 234 12.56 13.91 -7.99
CA ARG A 234 13.25 15.14 -7.55
C ARG A 234 14.21 14.83 -6.41
N ILE A 235 15.42 15.38 -6.50
CA ILE A 235 16.49 15.18 -5.51
C ILE A 235 16.55 16.41 -4.62
N PHE A 236 16.49 16.20 -3.31
CA PHE A 236 16.70 17.22 -2.27
C PHE A 236 17.96 16.85 -1.46
N GLU A 237 18.39 17.73 -0.57
CA GLU A 237 19.63 17.54 0.21
C GLU A 237 19.59 16.27 1.09
N GLU A 238 18.45 15.98 1.72
CA GLU A 238 18.33 14.87 2.69
C GLU A 238 17.43 13.73 2.22
N TYR A 239 16.67 13.91 1.14
CA TYR A 239 15.72 12.90 0.66
C TYR A 239 15.48 12.98 -0.84
N ILE A 240 14.94 11.89 -1.39
CA ILE A 240 14.47 11.81 -2.78
C ILE A 240 12.96 11.82 -2.75
N ARG A 241 12.34 12.68 -3.56
CA ARG A 241 10.89 12.73 -3.74
C ARG A 241 10.51 12.03 -5.03
N LEU A 242 9.60 11.07 -4.91
CA LEU A 242 8.97 10.40 -6.04
C LEU A 242 7.55 10.95 -6.18
N ASN A 243 7.26 11.59 -7.31
CA ASN A 243 5.90 11.96 -7.69
C ASN A 243 5.44 10.97 -8.74
N THR A 244 4.55 10.05 -8.35
CA THR A 244 4.17 8.91 -9.19
C THR A 244 2.66 8.83 -9.31
N ASP A 245 2.18 8.60 -10.53
CA ASP A 245 0.82 8.15 -10.74
C ASP A 245 0.77 6.62 -10.70
N LEU A 246 -0.28 6.08 -10.08
CA LEU A 246 -0.44 4.64 -9.88
C LEU A 246 -1.51 4.09 -10.83
N GLU A 247 -1.19 2.97 -11.48
CA GLU A 247 -2.09 2.25 -12.36
C GLU A 247 -2.48 0.91 -11.72
N PHE A 248 -3.79 0.69 -11.54
CA PHE A 248 -4.32 -0.60 -11.08
C PHE A 248 -4.63 -1.49 -12.29
N ARG A 249 -4.20 -2.75 -12.25
CA ARG A 249 -4.42 -3.74 -13.33
C ARG A 249 -5.53 -4.73 -13.00
#